data_AF-A0A642KIP2-F1
#
_entry.id   AF-A0A642KIP2-F1
#
_cell.length_a   1.000
_cell.length_b   1.000
_cell.length_c   1.000
_cell.angle_alpha   90.00
_cell.angle_beta   90.00
_cell.angle_gamma   90.00
#
_symmetry.space_group_name_H-M   'P 1'
#
loop_
_entity.id
_entity.type
_entity.pdbx_description
1 polymer ?
#
loop_
_entity_poly.entity_id
_entity_poly.type
_entity_poly.pdbx_seq_one_letter_code
_entity_poly.pdbx_strand_id
1 'polypeptide(L)'
;MKKTLTNREKEKLSRILEMDVTLIEKLSEHGILDTSACRAVIIRSEYYEIRNQGRHNGGHIARALADAYGLSRSAIDLIIYKKESNKKCTCTCCGSPVSKYKFTRYGGLCDACLVKQVEIE
;
A
#
# COMPACT_ATOMS: atom_id res chain seq x y z
N MET A 1 10.76 0.05 -2.92
CA MET A 1 10.62 -1.41 -3.05
C MET A 1 11.45 -1.89 -4.23
N LYS A 2 11.97 -3.13 -4.20
CA LYS A 2 12.74 -3.69 -5.32
C LYS A 2 11.86 -3.77 -6.57
N LYS A 3 12.42 -3.49 -7.75
CA LYS A 3 11.67 -3.46 -9.02
C LYS A 3 11.18 -4.82 -9.50
N THR A 4 11.78 -5.91 -9.04
CA THR A 4 11.46 -7.28 -9.45
C THR A 4 11.04 -8.16 -8.27
N LEU A 5 10.21 -9.16 -8.54
CA LEU A 5 9.86 -10.21 -7.59
C LEU A 5 10.99 -11.24 -7.52
N THR A 6 11.30 -11.70 -6.30
CA THR A 6 12.20 -12.84 -6.08
C THR A 6 11.52 -14.16 -6.46
N ASN A 7 12.28 -15.22 -6.71
CA ASN A 7 11.71 -16.53 -7.06
C ASN A 7 10.71 -17.04 -6.01
N ARG A 8 11.05 -16.90 -4.72
CA ARG A 8 10.14 -17.21 -3.61
C ARG A 8 8.84 -16.39 -3.66
N GLU A 9 8.89 -15.13 -4.07
CA GLU A 9 7.69 -14.30 -4.23
C GLU A 9 6.85 -14.74 -5.43
N LYS A 10 7.49 -15.14 -6.54
CA LYS A 10 6.80 -15.68 -7.72
C LYS A 10 6.08 -16.99 -7.40
N GLU A 11 6.72 -17.91 -6.67
CA GLU A 11 6.11 -19.17 -6.22
C GLU A 11 4.91 -18.95 -5.29
N LYS A 12 5.01 -17.97 -4.39
CA LYS A 12 3.87 -17.60 -3.52
C LYS A 12 2.74 -17.01 -4.34
N LEU A 13 3.05 -16.11 -5.28
CA LEU A 13 2.06 -15.49 -6.14
C LEU A 13 1.36 -16.52 -7.04
N SER A 14 2.11 -17.46 -7.61
CA SER A 14 1.62 -18.60 -8.38
C SER A 14 0.59 -19.41 -7.58
N ARG A 15 0.91 -19.75 -6.32
CA ARG A 15 -0.03 -20.45 -5.42
C ARG A 15 -1.28 -19.63 -5.09
N ILE A 16 -1.12 -18.34 -4.83
CA ILE A 16 -2.24 -17.45 -4.47
C ILE A 16 -3.19 -17.24 -5.66
N LEU A 17 -2.66 -17.13 -6.86
CA LEU A 17 -3.44 -16.88 -8.08
C LEU A 17 -3.86 -18.17 -8.80
N GLU A 18 -3.42 -19.33 -8.32
CA GLU A 18 -3.62 -20.64 -8.97
C GLU A 18 -3.13 -20.65 -10.43
N MET A 19 -1.98 -20.00 -10.65
CA MET A 19 -1.35 -19.87 -11.96
C MET A 19 -0.03 -20.63 -11.98
N ASP A 20 0.32 -21.19 -13.13
CA ASP A 20 1.63 -21.81 -13.30
C ASP A 20 2.79 -20.81 -13.08
N VAL A 21 3.85 -21.26 -12.40
CA VAL A 21 4.98 -20.39 -12.05
C VAL A 21 5.71 -19.86 -13.29
N THR A 22 5.77 -20.63 -14.38
CA THR A 22 6.41 -20.21 -15.64
C THR A 22 5.63 -19.08 -16.30
N LEU A 23 4.31 -19.05 -16.13
CA LEU A 23 3.48 -17.94 -16.61
C LEU A 23 3.76 -16.67 -15.80
N ILE A 24 3.87 -16.77 -14.48
CA ILE A 24 4.26 -15.64 -13.61
C ILE A 24 5.66 -15.11 -13.96
N GLU A 25 6.60 -16.00 -14.27
CA GLU A 25 7.95 -15.62 -14.73
C GLU A 25 7.92 -14.83 -16.02
N LYS A 26 7.23 -15.33 -17.05
CA LYS A 26 7.06 -14.61 -18.33
C LYS A 26 6.44 -13.24 -18.13
N LEU A 27 5.37 -13.13 -17.33
CA LEU A 27 4.74 -11.84 -17.05
C LEU A 27 5.69 -10.87 -16.34
N SER A 28 6.55 -11.38 -15.44
CA SER A 28 7.57 -10.59 -14.77
C SER A 28 8.67 -10.11 -15.72
N GLU A 29 9.12 -10.97 -16.65
CA GLU A 29 10.17 -10.65 -17.63
C GLU A 29 9.72 -9.59 -18.62
N HIS A 30 8.45 -9.65 -19.03
CA HIS A 30 7.84 -8.64 -19.92
C HIS A 30 7.42 -7.35 -19.18
N GLY A 31 7.68 -7.24 -17.87
CA GLY A 31 7.35 -6.03 -17.10
C GLY A 31 5.85 -5.78 -16.92
N ILE A 32 5.02 -6.81 -17.08
CA ILE A 32 3.55 -6.71 -16.99
C ILE A 32 3.11 -6.65 -15.52
N LEU A 33 3.84 -7.32 -14.63
CA LEU A 33 3.48 -7.37 -13.21
C LEU A 33 3.86 -6.08 -12.48
N ASP A 34 2.86 -5.45 -11.86
CA ASP A 34 3.11 -4.45 -10.82
C ASP A 34 3.65 -5.14 -9.56
N THR A 35 4.97 -5.10 -9.41
CA THR A 35 5.67 -5.78 -8.32
C THR A 35 5.29 -5.27 -6.93
N SER A 36 4.83 -4.01 -6.83
CA SER A 36 4.35 -3.45 -5.57
C SER A 36 2.99 -4.03 -5.19
N ALA A 37 2.07 -4.11 -6.15
CA ALA A 37 0.76 -4.72 -5.98
C ALA A 37 0.88 -6.23 -5.69
N CYS A 38 1.73 -6.95 -6.43
CA CYS A 38 1.98 -8.37 -6.21
C CYS A 38 2.48 -8.65 -4.79
N ARG A 39 3.48 -7.89 -4.31
CA ARG A 39 3.96 -8.01 -2.92
C ARG A 39 2.87 -7.71 -1.90
N ALA A 40 2.04 -6.70 -2.14
CA ALA A 40 0.93 -6.37 -1.24
C ALA A 40 -0.13 -7.49 -1.18
N VAL A 41 -0.33 -8.25 -2.27
CA VAL A 41 -1.17 -9.45 -2.28
C VAL A 41 -0.53 -10.57 -1.46
N ILE A 42 0.76 -10.85 -1.70
CA ILE A 42 1.51 -11.91 -0.98
C ILE A 42 1.50 -11.65 0.53
N ILE A 43 1.88 -10.45 0.96
CA ILE A 43 1.93 -10.06 2.38
C ILE A 43 0.58 -10.22 3.05
N ARG A 44 -0.53 -9.85 2.36
CA ARG A 44 -1.88 -10.04 2.89
C ARG A 44 -2.22 -11.52 3.06
N SER A 45 -1.95 -12.36 2.05
CA SER A 45 -2.21 -13.80 2.13
C SER A 45 -1.51 -14.41 3.34
N GLU A 46 -0.20 -14.18 3.48
CA GLU A 46 0.58 -14.73 4.59
C GLU A 46 0.09 -14.25 5.95
N TYR A 47 -0.27 -12.97 6.07
CA TYR A 47 -0.83 -12.45 7.30
C TYR A 47 -2.10 -13.22 7.72
N TYR A 48 -3.03 -13.42 6.79
CA TYR A 48 -4.29 -14.10 7.09
C TYR A 48 -4.09 -15.60 7.34
N GLU A 49 -3.20 -16.26 6.59
CA GLU A 49 -2.84 -17.67 6.83
C GLU A 49 -2.29 -17.88 8.25
N ILE A 50 -1.32 -17.06 8.68
CA ILE A 50 -0.73 -17.17 10.02
C ILE A 50 -1.74 -16.79 11.09
N ARG A 51 -2.56 -15.75 10.84
CA ARG A 51 -3.59 -15.33 11.80
C ARG A 51 -4.66 -16.39 12.00
N ASN A 52 -5.08 -17.08 10.93
CA ASN A 52 -6.09 -18.12 10.98
C ASN A 52 -5.62 -19.37 11.73
N GLN A 53 -4.31 -19.59 11.87
CA GLN A 53 -3.77 -20.65 12.72
C GLN A 53 -3.95 -20.36 14.22
N GLY A 54 -4.28 -19.12 14.61
CA GLY A 54 -4.59 -18.73 15.99
C GLY A 54 -3.41 -18.72 16.98
N ARG A 55 -2.18 -18.98 16.50
CA ARG A 55 -0.98 -19.14 17.37
C ARG A 55 -0.31 -17.84 17.79
N HIS A 56 -0.57 -16.74 17.06
CA HIS A 56 0.14 -15.49 17.24
C HIS A 56 -0.80 -14.28 17.17
N ASN A 57 -0.52 -13.25 17.98
CA ASN A 57 -1.19 -11.96 17.86
C ASN A 57 -0.82 -11.28 16.53
N GLY A 58 -1.79 -10.65 15.86
CA GLY A 58 -1.58 -9.84 14.65
C GLY A 58 -0.47 -8.78 14.76
N GLY A 59 -0.24 -8.22 15.96
CA GLY A 59 0.90 -7.36 16.24
C GLY A 59 2.25 -8.04 16.02
N HIS A 60 2.42 -9.29 16.47
CA HIS A 60 3.66 -10.04 16.25
C HIS A 60 3.82 -10.47 14.80
N ILE A 61 2.74 -10.95 14.17
CA ILE A 61 2.73 -11.38 12.76
C ILE A 61 3.21 -10.25 11.85
N ALA A 62 2.63 -9.05 12.00
CA ALA A 62 2.99 -7.93 11.13
C ALA A 62 4.39 -7.35 11.43
N ARG A 63 5.01 -7.64 12.59
CA ARG A 63 6.41 -7.29 12.85
C ARG A 63 7.33 -8.27 12.13
N ALA A 64 7.05 -9.57 12.24
CA ALA A 64 7.78 -10.59 11.49
C ALA A 64 7.70 -10.37 9.97
N LEU A 65 6.54 -9.95 9.45
CA LEU A 65 6.40 -9.58 8.03
C LEU A 65 7.19 -8.31 7.66
N ALA A 66 7.25 -7.32 8.54
CA ALA A 66 8.06 -6.11 8.32
C ALA A 66 9.54 -6.47 8.13
N ASP A 67 10.07 -7.32 9.01
CA ASP A 67 11.45 -7.79 8.96
C ASP A 67 11.72 -8.65 7.71
N ALA A 68 10.82 -9.60 7.41
CA ALA A 68 10.98 -10.52 6.28
C ALA A 68 10.96 -9.83 4.91
N TYR A 69 10.18 -8.76 4.76
CA TYR A 69 10.06 -8.02 3.50
C TYR A 69 10.89 -6.72 3.48
N GLY A 70 11.60 -6.39 4.57
CA GLY A 70 12.38 -5.15 4.69
C GLY A 70 11.52 -3.90 4.57
N LEU A 71 10.31 -3.92 5.14
CA LEU A 71 9.35 -2.82 5.12
C LEU A 71 9.16 -2.24 6.52
N SER A 72 8.76 -0.97 6.62
CA SER A 72 8.39 -0.40 7.91
C SER A 72 7.12 -1.06 8.45
N ARG A 73 6.97 -1.05 9.78
CA ARG A 73 5.74 -1.53 10.43
C ARG A 73 4.50 -0.83 9.89
N SER A 74 4.57 0.48 9.71
CA SER A 74 3.49 1.28 9.15
C SER A 74 3.10 0.87 7.73
N ALA A 75 4.08 0.54 6.87
CA ALA A 75 3.81 0.07 5.51
C ALA A 75 3.08 -1.29 5.51
N ILE A 76 3.49 -2.21 6.38
CA ILE A 76 2.81 -3.50 6.55
C ILE A 76 1.37 -3.31 7.04
N ASP A 77 1.14 -2.44 8.03
CA ASP A 77 -0.21 -2.17 8.52
C ASP A 77 -1.10 -1.55 7.43
N LEU A 78 -0.56 -0.66 6.58
CA LEU A 78 -1.29 -0.12 5.43
C LEU A 78 -1.68 -1.23 4.43
N ILE A 79 -0.75 -2.15 4.13
CA ILE A 79 -0.99 -3.28 3.22
C ILE A 79 -2.06 -4.23 3.78
N ILE A 80 -1.95 -4.62 5.04
CA ILE A 80 -2.86 -5.60 5.68
C ILE A 80 -4.26 -5.01 5.80
N TYR A 81 -4.38 -3.83 6.39
CA TYR A 81 -5.68 -3.25 6.74
C TYR A 81 -6.32 -2.48 5.58
N LYS A 82 -5.68 -2.44 4.40
CA LYS A 82 -6.04 -1.56 3.28
C LYS A 82 -6.42 -0.16 3.77
N LYS A 83 -5.70 0.35 4.77
CA LYS A 83 -5.95 1.70 5.29
C LYS A 83 -5.69 2.65 4.14
N GLU A 84 -6.75 3.29 3.62
CA GLU A 84 -6.60 4.34 2.63
C GLU A 84 -5.59 5.36 3.19
N SER A 85 -4.46 5.50 2.49
CA SER A 85 -3.31 6.24 3.02
C SER A 85 -3.66 7.70 3.31
N ASN A 86 -4.72 8.22 2.70
CA ASN A 86 -5.47 9.37 3.16
C ASN A 86 -6.88 9.25 2.55
N LYS A 87 -7.96 9.37 3.33
CA LYS A 87 -9.26 9.71 2.76
C LYS A 87 -9.04 10.94 1.88
N LYS A 88 -9.39 10.85 0.59
CA LYS A 88 -9.22 11.95 -0.36
C LYS A 88 -10.08 13.11 0.15
N CYS A 89 -9.45 14.10 0.77
CA CYS A 89 -10.13 15.34 1.11
C CYS A 89 -10.16 16.20 -0.16
N THR A 90 -11.26 16.90 -0.39
CA THR A 90 -11.41 17.82 -1.52
C THR A 90 -11.52 19.25 -0.99
N CYS A 91 -11.02 20.20 -1.76
CA CYS A 91 -11.11 21.60 -1.41
C CYS A 91 -12.59 22.00 -1.31
N THR A 92 -12.99 22.64 -0.22
CA THR A 92 -14.37 23.09 0.00
C THR A 92 -14.78 24.21 -0.96
N CYS A 93 -13.82 24.91 -1.56
CA CYS A 93 -14.06 25.99 -2.52
C CYS A 93 -14.08 25.52 -3.98
N CYS A 94 -13.09 24.71 -4.40
CA CYS A 94 -12.90 24.36 -5.82
C CYS A 94 -12.94 22.86 -6.13
N GLY A 95 -13.14 22.00 -5.13
CA GLY A 95 -13.18 20.54 -5.31
C GLY A 95 -11.84 19.86 -5.61
N SER A 96 -10.73 20.62 -5.77
CA SER A 96 -9.41 20.04 -6.03
C SER A 96 -8.97 19.09 -4.90
N PRO A 97 -8.19 18.02 -5.19
CA PRO A 97 -7.68 17.12 -4.15
C PRO A 97 -6.78 17.85 -3.15
N VAL A 98 -6.97 17.58 -1.85
CA VAL A 98 -6.20 18.14 -0.74
C VAL A 98 -5.78 17.00 0.19
N SER A 99 -4.55 17.03 0.71
CA SER A 99 -4.13 16.06 1.72
C SER A 99 -4.91 16.27 3.02
N LYS A 100 -5.13 15.21 3.80
CA LYS A 100 -5.83 15.31 5.09
C LYS A 100 -5.19 16.36 6.02
N TYR A 101 -3.85 16.40 6.06
CA TYR A 101 -3.10 17.41 6.81
C TYR A 101 -3.48 18.84 6.40
N LYS A 102 -3.43 19.15 5.10
CA LYS A 102 -3.77 20.48 4.59
C LYS A 102 -5.25 20.81 4.80
N PHE A 103 -6.14 19.83 4.61
CA PHE A 103 -7.56 19.99 4.83
C PHE A 103 -7.86 20.37 6.29
N THR A 104 -7.25 19.68 7.27
CA THR A 104 -7.41 20.02 8.69
C THR A 104 -6.77 21.36 9.05
N ARG A 105 -5.57 21.67 8.51
CA ARG A 105 -4.83 22.89 8.86
C ARG A 105 -5.46 24.17 8.28
N TYR A 106 -6.00 24.09 7.07
CA TYR A 106 -6.47 25.25 6.31
C TYR A 106 -7.99 25.27 6.10
N GLY A 107 -8.74 24.66 7.02
CA GLY A 107 -10.22 24.68 6.97
C GLY A 107 -10.81 24.09 5.70
N GLY A 108 -10.10 23.16 5.06
CA GLY A 108 -10.51 22.52 3.83
C GLY A 108 -10.17 23.27 2.53
N LEU A 109 -9.33 24.31 2.57
CA LEU A 109 -8.89 25.01 1.36
C LEU A 109 -7.58 24.46 0.78
N CYS A 110 -7.45 24.50 -0.55
CA CYS A 110 -6.19 24.22 -1.24
C CYS A 110 -5.34 25.49 -1.36
N ASP A 111 -4.04 25.33 -1.66
CA ASP A 111 -3.09 26.43 -1.78
C ASP A 111 -3.56 27.51 -2.77
N ALA A 112 -4.12 27.12 -3.91
CA ALA A 112 -4.61 28.08 -4.91
C ALA A 112 -5.79 28.92 -4.40
N CYS A 113 -6.69 28.34 -3.59
CA CYS A 113 -7.79 29.08 -2.96
C CYS A 113 -7.30 29.94 -1.79
N LEU A 114 -6.29 29.49 -1.04
CA LEU A 114 -5.66 30.27 0.02
C LEU A 114 -4.96 31.52 -0.53
N VAL A 115 -4.22 31.40 -1.63
CA VAL A 115 -3.53 32.55 -2.25
C VAL A 115 -4.52 33.63 -2.68
N LYS A 116 -5.72 33.27 -3.13
CA LYS A 116 -6.77 34.26 -3.48
C LYS A 116 -7.29 35.05 -2.27
N GLN A 117 -7.05 34.57 -1.06
CA GLN A 117 -7.43 35.25 0.19
C GLN A 117 -6.30 36.13 0.73
N VAL A 118 -5.12 36.11 0.09
CA VAL A 118 -4.00 36.97 0.47
C VAL A 118 -4.13 38.28 -0.30
N GLU A 119 -4.42 39.36 0.40
CA GLU A 119 -4.31 40.72 -0.13
C GLU A 119 -2.86 41.20 0.04
N ILE A 120 -2.30 41.76 -1.03
CA ILE A 120 -0.95 42.34 -1.03
C ILE A 120 -1.12 43.85 -1.26
N GLU A 121 -0.65 44.65 -0.30
CA GLU A 121 -0.53 46.11 -0.40
C GLU A 121 0.75 46.52 -1.12
#